data_AF-A0A6C0I9W5-F1
#
_entry.id   AF-A0A6C0I9W5-F1
#
_cell.length_a   1.000
_cell.length_b   1.000
_cell.length_c   1.000
_cell.angle_alpha   90.00
_cell.angle_beta   90.00
_cell.angle_gamma   90.00
#
_symmetry.space_group_name_H-M   'P 1'
#
loop_
_entity.id
_entity.type
_entity.pdbx_description
1 polymer ?
#
loop_
_entity_poly.entity_id
_entity_poly.type
_entity_poly.pdbx_seq_one_letter_code
_entity_poly.pdbx_strand_id
1 'polypeptide(L)'
;MKKKPFWDVEEDTGFIKIKSPLDNLDYKVYNTGSPDEQLQVAIMLSKVRRDLNKLLIYLCKNPQLWINDSIGYGIIHTFDIHIPCLHNHFEQVLNNESIILKDTNLYPIQEMTPNKHGILGLNKPKKIKTIKLANGKDYEIAEKRSMHLTIRTNGKIHDYSKILLLAIHEITHTTCNDIYWKEDNHKYPYGKYHTQMKNWAKDCGIIKN
;
A
#
# COMPACT_ATOMS: atom_id res chain seq x y z
N MET A 1 27.17 -16.59 -8.16
CA MET A 1 26.03 -16.24 -7.27
C MET A 1 24.77 -16.13 -8.11
N LYS A 2 23.66 -16.76 -7.72
CA LYS A 2 22.37 -16.57 -8.42
C LYS A 2 21.96 -15.10 -8.30
N LYS A 3 21.62 -14.45 -9.41
CA LYS A 3 21.17 -13.05 -9.42
C LYS A 3 19.88 -12.99 -8.60
N LYS A 4 19.92 -12.31 -7.44
CA LYS A 4 18.72 -12.03 -6.64
C LYS A 4 17.65 -11.42 -7.55
N PRO A 5 16.38 -11.87 -7.49
CA PRO A 5 15.34 -11.33 -8.34
C PRO A 5 15.00 -9.88 -7.95
N PHE A 6 14.28 -9.14 -8.80
CA PHE A 6 14.09 -7.70 -8.57
C PHE A 6 13.25 -7.40 -7.32
N TRP A 7 12.33 -8.28 -6.94
CA TRP A 7 11.49 -8.16 -5.74
C TRP A 7 12.18 -8.60 -4.45
N ASP A 8 13.41 -9.10 -4.53
CA ASP A 8 14.24 -9.44 -3.37
C ASP A 8 14.91 -8.17 -2.82
N VAL A 9 14.05 -7.27 -2.32
CA VAL A 9 14.43 -6.13 -1.50
C VAL A 9 14.74 -6.63 -0.09
N GLU A 10 15.83 -6.10 0.46
CA GLU A 10 16.28 -6.37 1.82
C GLU A 10 15.38 -5.61 2.80
N GLU A 11 14.84 -6.30 3.82
CA GLU A 11 13.81 -5.74 4.72
C GLU A 11 14.26 -5.61 6.17
N ASP A 12 15.32 -6.34 6.52
CA ASP A 12 15.69 -6.57 7.91
C ASP A 12 17.10 -6.08 8.25
N THR A 13 17.93 -5.77 7.25
CA THR A 13 19.26 -5.19 7.46
C THR A 13 19.33 -3.73 7.01
N GLY A 14 20.01 -2.91 7.82
CA GLY A 14 20.19 -1.48 7.53
C GLY A 14 18.99 -0.59 7.85
N PHE A 15 17.98 -1.09 8.58
CA PHE A 15 16.82 -0.30 9.00
C PHE A 15 16.80 -0.06 10.52
N ILE A 16 16.22 1.06 10.92
CA ILE A 16 15.89 1.43 12.30
C ILE A 16 14.39 1.69 12.41
N LYS A 17 13.86 1.62 13.63
CA LYS A 17 12.47 2.00 13.91
C LYS A 17 12.43 3.43 14.42
N ILE A 18 11.65 4.28 13.75
CA ILE A 18 11.42 5.66 14.16
C ILE A 18 9.93 5.86 14.39
N LYS A 19 9.59 6.39 15.55
CA LYS A 19 8.20 6.68 15.91
C LYS A 19 7.74 7.99 15.27
N SER A 20 6.65 7.95 14.50
CA SER A 20 6.05 9.15 13.93
C SER A 20 5.21 9.89 14.98
N PRO A 21 5.39 11.21 15.16
CA PRO A 21 4.55 12.00 16.05
C PRO A 21 3.12 12.19 15.53
N LEU A 22 2.84 11.90 14.24
CA LEU A 22 1.52 12.13 13.64
C LEU A 22 0.48 11.06 13.99
N ASP A 23 0.92 9.85 14.33
CA ASP A 23 0.06 8.71 14.64
C ASP A 23 0.63 7.76 15.70
N ASN A 24 1.77 8.13 16.29
CA ASN A 24 2.42 7.41 17.39
C ASN A 24 2.87 5.97 17.04
N LEU A 25 3.07 5.66 15.75
CA LEU A 25 3.52 4.35 15.29
C LEU A 25 5.00 4.32 14.91
N ASP A 26 5.59 3.13 15.01
CA ASP A 26 6.96 2.86 14.58
C ASP A 26 7.00 2.54 13.08
N TYR A 27 7.88 3.25 12.36
CA TYR A 27 8.15 3.06 10.95
C TYR A 27 9.57 2.52 10.75
N LYS A 28 9.73 1.52 9.88
CA LYS A 28 11.04 1.05 9.43
C LYS A 28 11.61 2.08 8.44
N VAL A 29 12.71 2.72 8.84
CA VAL A 29 13.43 3.78 8.12
C VAL A 29 14.86 3.31 7.87
N TYR A 30 15.39 3.56 6.68
CA TYR A 30 16.77 3.19 6.35
C TYR A 30 17.75 4.01 7.18
N ASN A 31 18.71 3.33 7.82
CA ASN A 31 19.64 3.90 8.79
C ASN A 31 20.75 4.72 8.11
N THR A 32 20.36 5.83 7.50
CA THR A 32 21.24 6.78 6.81
C THR A 32 20.72 8.20 7.04
N GLY A 33 21.61 9.17 6.89
CA GLY A 33 21.31 10.57 7.16
C GLY A 33 21.31 10.92 8.66
N SER A 34 20.93 12.15 8.96
CA SER A 34 20.80 12.66 10.33
C SER A 34 19.53 12.12 11.02
N PRO A 35 19.45 12.18 12.36
CA PRO A 35 18.22 11.85 13.10
C PRO A 35 17.00 12.64 12.62
N ASP A 36 17.17 13.91 12.27
CA ASP A 36 16.08 14.75 11.76
C ASP A 36 15.58 14.26 10.39
N GLU A 37 16.50 13.88 9.49
CA GLU A 37 16.13 13.31 8.19
C GLU A 37 15.37 12.00 8.34
N GLN A 38 15.81 11.13 9.26
CA GLN A 38 15.14 9.86 9.56
C GLN A 38 13.73 10.09 10.13
N LEU A 39 13.57 11.10 11.00
CA LEU A 39 12.27 11.51 11.51
C LEU A 39 11.35 12.04 10.40
N GLN A 40 11.87 12.86 9.48
CA GLN A 40 11.08 13.35 8.33
C GLN A 40 10.60 12.21 7.44
N VAL A 41 11.39 11.14 7.26
CA VAL A 41 10.96 9.94 6.54
C VAL A 41 9.82 9.24 7.26
N ALA A 42 9.91 9.04 8.58
CA ALA A 42 8.83 8.43 9.36
C ALA A 42 7.53 9.25 9.27
N ILE A 43 7.64 10.58 9.34
CA ILE A 43 6.53 11.51 9.12
C ILE A 43 5.95 11.36 7.71
N MET A 44 6.79 11.22 6.68
CA MET A 44 6.36 10.99 5.30
C MET A 44 5.54 9.71 5.17
N LEU A 45 6.06 8.59 5.66
CA LEU A 45 5.39 7.29 5.64
C LEU A 45 4.06 7.32 6.40
N SER A 46 4.02 8.01 7.53
CA SER A 46 2.82 8.24 8.34
C SER A 46 1.76 9.05 7.59
N LYS A 47 2.14 10.14 6.92
CA LYS A 47 1.23 10.93 6.07
C LYS A 47 0.65 10.09 4.93
N VAL A 48 1.49 9.31 4.24
CA VAL A 48 1.05 8.41 3.16
C VAL A 48 0.04 7.41 3.68
N ARG A 49 0.33 6.74 4.80
CA ARG A 49 -0.58 5.77 5.42
C ARG A 49 -1.94 6.39 5.73
N ARG A 50 -1.95 7.57 6.34
CA ARG A 50 -3.20 8.29 6.68
C ARG A 50 -4.02 8.61 5.43
N ASP A 51 -3.39 9.04 4.35
CA ASP A 51 -4.10 9.37 3.11
C ASP A 51 -4.59 8.13 2.36
N LEU A 52 -3.83 7.03 2.35
CA LEU A 52 -4.33 5.74 1.84
C LEU A 52 -5.53 5.24 2.66
N ASN A 53 -5.49 5.35 3.99
CA ASN A 53 -6.62 4.99 4.83
C ASN A 53 -7.84 5.86 4.53
N LYS A 54 -7.65 7.17 4.28
CA LYS A 54 -8.72 8.08 3.88
C LYS A 54 -9.34 7.67 2.54
N LEU A 55 -8.53 7.27 1.56
CA LEU A 55 -9.03 6.71 0.30
C LEU A 55 -9.86 5.44 0.53
N LEU A 56 -9.37 4.49 1.33
CA LEU A 56 -10.09 3.25 1.60
C LEU A 56 -11.40 3.48 2.37
N ILE A 57 -11.41 4.37 3.36
CA ILE A 57 -12.64 4.78 4.04
C ILE A 57 -13.62 5.42 3.07
N TYR A 58 -13.15 6.30 2.17
CA TYR A 58 -13.99 6.91 1.16
C TYR A 58 -14.66 5.85 0.26
N LEU A 59 -13.91 4.85 -0.20
CA LEU A 59 -14.47 3.75 -0.99
C LEU A 59 -15.44 2.89 -0.19
N CYS A 60 -15.15 2.63 1.09
CA CYS A 60 -16.05 1.91 1.98
C CYS A 60 -17.38 2.64 2.18
N LYS A 61 -17.35 3.97 2.33
CA LYS A 61 -18.55 4.81 2.47
C LYS A 61 -19.32 4.99 1.17
N ASN A 62 -18.74 4.64 0.02
CA ASN A 62 -19.32 4.83 -1.30
C ASN A 62 -19.30 3.53 -2.13
N PRO A 63 -19.93 2.44 -1.65
CA PRO A 63 -19.91 1.14 -2.34
C PRO A 63 -20.44 1.20 -3.78
N GLN A 64 -21.37 2.12 -4.06
CA GLN A 64 -21.93 2.34 -5.40
C GLN A 64 -20.87 2.67 -6.46
N LEU A 65 -19.67 3.12 -6.07
CA LEU A 65 -18.57 3.42 -7.00
C LEU A 65 -17.90 2.17 -7.58
N TRP A 66 -18.00 1.02 -6.92
CA TRP A 66 -17.19 -0.16 -7.25
C TRP A 66 -17.90 -1.51 -7.13
N ILE A 67 -18.98 -1.62 -6.34
CA ILE A 67 -19.57 -2.91 -5.96
C ILE A 67 -20.11 -3.71 -7.15
N ASN A 68 -20.56 -3.03 -8.20
CA ASN A 68 -21.10 -3.63 -9.43
C ASN A 68 -20.11 -3.60 -10.61
N ASP A 69 -18.88 -3.13 -10.42
CA ASP A 69 -17.84 -3.10 -11.46
C ASP A 69 -16.85 -4.26 -11.23
N SER A 70 -16.09 -4.63 -12.26
CA SER A 70 -15.10 -5.72 -12.21
C SER A 70 -14.01 -5.49 -11.17
N ILE A 71 -13.81 -4.24 -10.72
CA ILE A 71 -12.85 -3.86 -9.69
C ILE A 71 -13.30 -4.28 -8.28
N GLY A 72 -14.59 -4.56 -8.07
CA GLY A 72 -15.16 -4.71 -6.74
C GLY A 72 -14.54 -5.82 -5.89
N TYR A 73 -14.25 -6.98 -6.48
CA TYR A 73 -13.51 -8.04 -5.79
C TYR A 73 -12.12 -7.57 -5.32
N GLY A 74 -11.43 -6.82 -6.17
CA GLY A 74 -10.13 -6.23 -5.86
C GLY A 74 -10.19 -5.24 -4.70
N ILE A 75 -11.26 -4.43 -4.63
CA ILE A 75 -11.48 -3.49 -3.53
C ILE A 75 -11.74 -4.21 -2.21
N ILE A 76 -12.60 -5.23 -2.21
CA ILE A 76 -12.84 -6.08 -1.03
C ILE A 76 -11.53 -6.69 -0.53
N HIS A 77 -10.75 -7.29 -1.44
CA HIS A 77 -9.45 -7.85 -1.09
C HIS A 77 -8.47 -6.80 -0.54
N THR A 78 -8.50 -5.58 -1.10
CA THR A 78 -7.70 -4.46 -0.63
C THR A 78 -8.08 -4.07 0.80
N PHE A 79 -9.37 -4.06 1.14
CA PHE A 79 -9.84 -3.84 2.50
C PHE A 79 -9.36 -4.92 3.46
N ASP A 80 -9.51 -6.19 3.11
CA ASP A 80 -9.11 -7.31 3.97
C ASP A 80 -7.62 -7.24 4.36
N ILE A 81 -6.77 -6.76 3.44
CA ILE A 81 -5.32 -6.64 3.69
C ILE A 81 -4.98 -5.35 4.44
N HIS A 82 -5.58 -4.21 4.07
CA HIS A 82 -5.13 -2.89 4.55
C HIS A 82 -5.90 -2.38 5.76
N ILE A 83 -7.16 -2.78 5.90
CA ILE A 83 -8.02 -2.48 7.04
C ILE A 83 -8.74 -3.78 7.46
N PRO A 84 -8.01 -4.75 8.03
CA PRO A 84 -8.62 -5.99 8.51
C PRO A 84 -9.78 -5.65 9.46
N CYS A 85 -10.88 -6.41 9.33
CA CYS A 85 -12.17 -6.17 9.99
C CYS A 85 -13.07 -5.11 9.36
N LEU A 86 -12.67 -4.40 8.29
CA LEU A 86 -13.59 -3.45 7.63
C LEU A 86 -14.86 -4.14 7.12
N HIS A 87 -14.78 -5.39 6.64
CA HIS A 87 -15.97 -6.15 6.23
C HIS A 87 -16.92 -6.45 7.41
N ASN A 88 -16.38 -6.69 8.61
CA ASN A 88 -17.16 -6.95 9.83
C ASN A 88 -17.80 -5.67 10.38
N HIS A 89 -17.19 -4.52 10.08
CA HIS A 89 -17.63 -3.21 10.52
C HIS A 89 -18.26 -2.39 9.40
N PHE A 90 -18.55 -2.96 8.22
CA PHE A 90 -19.01 -2.21 7.05
C PHE A 90 -20.26 -1.39 7.38
N GLU A 91 -21.24 -2.03 8.01
CA GLU A 91 -22.46 -1.38 8.55
C GLU A 91 -22.16 -0.32 9.63
N GLN A 92 -21.14 -0.52 10.45
CA GLN A 92 -20.80 0.43 11.52
C GLN A 92 -20.00 1.64 10.99
N VAL A 93 -19.16 1.44 9.97
CA VAL A 93 -18.38 2.49 9.30
C VAL A 93 -19.27 3.39 8.45
N LEU A 94 -20.33 2.83 7.85
CA LEU A 94 -21.36 3.59 7.14
C LEU A 94 -22.14 4.50 8.10
N ASN A 95 -22.34 4.08 9.35
CA ASN A 95 -23.20 4.76 10.32
C ASN A 95 -22.44 5.60 11.37
N ASN A 96 -21.11 5.49 11.48
CA ASN A 96 -20.33 6.18 12.51
C ASN A 96 -18.96 6.63 12.00
N GLU A 97 -18.70 7.95 12.00
CA GLU A 97 -17.40 8.51 11.60
C GLU A 97 -16.26 8.19 12.58
N SER A 98 -16.62 7.76 13.80
CA SER A 98 -15.70 7.57 14.92
C SER A 98 -15.24 6.12 15.12
N ILE A 99 -15.35 5.23 14.12
CA ILE A 99 -14.49 4.03 14.12
C ILE A 99 -13.08 4.53 13.86
N ILE A 100 -12.50 5.00 14.96
CA ILE A 100 -11.11 5.31 15.08
C ILE A 100 -10.41 4.03 14.65
N LEU A 101 -9.68 4.13 13.54
CA LEU A 101 -8.73 3.18 12.98
C LEU A 101 -7.56 2.86 13.95
N LYS A 102 -7.83 2.83 15.27
CA LYS A 102 -6.88 2.57 16.37
C LYS A 102 -6.20 1.22 16.21
N ASP A 103 -6.85 0.27 15.53
CA ASP A 103 -6.31 -1.04 15.18
C ASP A 103 -5.75 -1.17 13.75
N THR A 104 -5.63 -0.08 12.98
CA THR A 104 -5.01 -0.12 11.64
C THR A 104 -3.47 -0.18 11.65
N ASN A 105 -2.90 -0.73 12.72
CA ASN A 105 -1.49 -1.09 12.80
C ASN A 105 -1.09 -2.27 11.91
N LEU A 106 -2.01 -2.75 11.06
CA LEU A 106 -1.87 -4.04 10.40
C LEU A 106 -1.22 -3.96 9.02
N TYR A 107 -1.23 -2.81 8.35
CA TYR A 107 -0.57 -2.67 7.05
C TYR A 107 0.81 -2.00 7.17
N PRO A 108 1.91 -2.77 7.07
CA PRO A 108 3.25 -2.21 7.17
C PRO A 108 3.58 -1.41 5.91
N ILE A 109 3.85 -0.10 6.12
CA ILE A 109 4.48 0.78 5.14
C ILE A 109 5.86 1.12 5.67
N GLN A 110 6.89 0.90 4.85
CA GLN A 110 8.29 1.13 5.23
C GLN A 110 9.08 1.80 4.12
N GLU A 111 10.21 2.41 4.48
CA GLU A 111 11.17 2.88 3.49
C GLU A 111 11.84 1.68 2.80
N MET A 112 12.22 1.85 1.54
CA MET A 112 13.21 1.02 0.87
C MET A 112 14.25 1.90 0.17
N THR A 113 15.40 1.31 -0.13
CA THR A 113 16.34 1.88 -1.09
C THR A 113 15.94 1.47 -2.51
N PRO A 114 16.19 2.30 -3.53
CA PRO A 114 16.06 1.87 -4.92
C PRO A 114 16.89 0.60 -5.10
N ASN A 115 16.26 -0.46 -5.61
CA ASN A 115 17.01 -1.67 -5.88
C ASN A 115 17.90 -1.47 -7.12
N LYS A 116 18.77 -2.45 -7.40
CA LYS A 116 19.64 -2.47 -8.60
C LYS A 116 18.89 -2.40 -9.94
N HIS A 117 17.56 -2.52 -9.93
CA HIS A 117 16.69 -2.43 -11.10
C HIS A 117 15.98 -1.07 -11.21
N GLY A 118 16.26 -0.13 -10.31
CA GLY A 118 15.64 1.20 -10.31
C GLY A 118 14.20 1.23 -9.79
N ILE A 119 13.74 0.16 -9.13
CA ILE A 119 12.38 0.09 -8.60
C ILE A 119 12.23 1.02 -7.41
N LEU A 120 11.21 1.87 -7.47
CA LEU A 120 10.96 2.90 -6.47
C LEU A 120 9.92 2.47 -5.43
N GLY A 121 9.01 1.56 -5.77
CA GLY A 121 8.00 1.05 -4.87
C GLY A 121 7.83 -0.46 -5.01
N LEU A 122 7.43 -1.11 -3.92
CA LEU A 122 7.10 -2.53 -3.93
C LEU A 122 6.01 -2.83 -2.91
N ASN A 123 4.87 -3.30 -3.40
CA ASN A 123 3.83 -3.90 -2.59
C ASN A 123 4.03 -5.42 -2.50
N LYS A 124 4.91 -5.84 -1.60
CA LYS A 124 5.37 -7.22 -1.51
C LYS A 124 4.33 -8.12 -0.84
N PRO A 125 3.79 -9.14 -1.54
CA PRO A 125 2.95 -10.15 -0.91
C PRO A 125 3.75 -11.02 0.08
N LYS A 126 3.06 -11.43 1.14
CA LYS A 126 3.56 -12.24 2.24
C LYS A 126 2.52 -13.31 2.53
N LYS A 127 2.96 -14.52 2.86
CA LYS A 127 2.08 -15.68 3.11
C LYS A 127 1.13 -15.93 1.94
N ILE A 128 1.68 -16.47 0.86
CA ILE A 128 0.89 -16.78 -0.32
C ILE A 128 0.20 -18.11 -0.10
N LYS A 129 -1.10 -18.10 -0.35
CA LYS A 129 -1.94 -19.28 -0.30
C LYS A 129 -2.48 -19.56 -1.69
N THR A 130 -2.47 -20.82 -2.10
CA THR A 130 -3.13 -21.27 -3.32
C THR A 130 -4.52 -21.77 -2.96
N ILE A 131 -5.54 -21.25 -3.64
CA ILE A 131 -6.92 -21.73 -3.58
C ILE A 131 -7.30 -22.39 -4.89
N LYS A 132 -8.09 -23.46 -4.82
CA LYS A 132 -8.71 -24.10 -5.98
C LYS A 132 -9.97 -23.33 -6.36
N LEU A 133 -10.01 -22.73 -7.54
CA LEU A 133 -11.22 -22.12 -8.08
C LEU A 133 -12.23 -23.20 -8.50
N ALA A 134 -13.50 -22.82 -8.65
CA ALA A 134 -14.57 -23.72 -9.08
C ALA A 134 -14.31 -24.39 -10.45
N ASN A 135 -13.50 -23.75 -11.31
CA ASN A 135 -13.07 -24.30 -12.60
C ASN A 135 -11.82 -25.21 -12.49
N GLY A 136 -11.41 -25.58 -11.27
CA GLY A 136 -10.26 -26.45 -10.99
C GLY A 136 -8.89 -25.78 -11.11
N LYS A 137 -8.82 -24.51 -11.56
CA LYS A 137 -7.56 -23.78 -11.67
C LYS A 137 -7.07 -23.35 -10.30
N ASP A 138 -5.76 -23.42 -10.12
CA ASP A 138 -5.10 -22.87 -8.95
C ASP A 138 -5.05 -21.34 -9.08
N TYR A 139 -5.37 -20.65 -7.99
CA TYR A 139 -5.34 -19.21 -7.89
C TYR A 139 -4.62 -18.84 -6.62
N GLU A 140 -3.53 -18.08 -6.72
CA GLU A 140 -2.78 -17.68 -5.53
C GLU A 140 -3.25 -16.31 -5.02
N ILE A 141 -3.31 -16.19 -3.70
CA ILE A 141 -3.72 -14.98 -3.00
C ILE A 141 -2.66 -14.67 -1.95
N ALA A 142 -2.42 -13.38 -1.72
CA ALA A 142 -1.58 -12.94 -0.62
C ALA A 142 -2.46 -12.73 0.61
N GLU A 143 -2.16 -13.42 1.73
CA GLU A 143 -2.88 -13.17 2.99
C GLU A 143 -2.41 -11.88 3.66
N LYS A 144 -1.19 -11.44 3.36
CA LYS A 144 -0.59 -10.21 3.88
C LYS A 144 0.22 -9.52 2.79
N ARG A 145 0.42 -8.22 2.91
CA ARG A 145 1.32 -7.44 2.06
C ARG A 145 2.11 -6.44 2.89
N SER A 146 3.29 -6.05 2.42
CA SER A 146 4.02 -4.88 2.93
C SER A 146 4.30 -3.90 1.81
N MET A 147 4.05 -2.61 2.04
CA MET A 147 4.37 -1.54 1.10
C MET A 147 5.74 -0.97 1.40
N HIS A 148 6.57 -0.89 0.38
CA HIS A 148 7.93 -0.39 0.47
C HIS A 148 8.01 0.77 -0.49
N LEU A 149 8.46 1.93 0.01
CA LEU A 149 8.51 3.15 -0.78
C LEU A 149 9.90 3.76 -0.71
N THR A 150 10.44 4.13 -1.85
CA THR A 150 11.65 4.94 -1.92
C THR A 150 11.31 6.35 -1.52
N ILE A 151 11.57 6.70 -0.25
CA ILE A 151 11.32 8.05 0.27
C ILE A 151 12.46 9.00 -0.08
N ARG A 152 13.68 8.49 -0.17
CA ARG A 152 14.90 9.26 -0.42
C ARG A 152 15.69 8.73 -1.60
N THR A 153 16.40 9.62 -2.28
CA THR A 153 17.44 9.26 -3.25
C THR A 153 18.63 10.18 -3.05
N ASN A 154 19.83 9.60 -2.84
CA ASN A 154 21.06 10.33 -2.54
C ASN A 154 20.89 11.31 -1.36
N GLY A 155 20.22 10.87 -0.29
CA GLY A 155 19.94 11.66 0.91
C GLY A 155 18.77 12.65 0.78
N LYS A 156 18.33 13.00 -0.43
CA LYS A 156 17.23 13.94 -0.64
C LYS A 156 15.88 13.25 -0.54
N ILE A 157 15.00 13.78 0.32
CA ILE A 157 13.59 13.35 0.43
C ILE A 157 12.81 13.83 -0.81
N HIS A 158 12.02 12.92 -1.39
CA HIS A 158 11.16 13.22 -2.52
C HIS A 158 9.93 14.03 -2.11
N ASP A 159 9.35 14.74 -3.08
CA ASP A 159 8.09 15.48 -2.87
C ASP A 159 6.98 14.54 -2.42
N TYR A 160 6.19 14.98 -1.44
CA TYR A 160 5.08 14.18 -0.91
C TYR A 160 4.10 13.72 -2.00
N SER A 161 3.78 14.58 -2.97
CA SER A 161 2.87 14.23 -4.07
C SER A 161 3.39 13.07 -4.92
N LYS A 162 4.72 13.00 -5.14
CA LYS A 162 5.35 11.89 -5.87
C LYS A 162 5.28 10.59 -5.06
N ILE A 163 5.55 10.66 -3.75
CA ILE A 163 5.44 9.50 -2.86
C ILE A 163 4.00 9.02 -2.74
N LEU A 164 3.02 9.92 -2.64
CA LEU A 164 1.61 9.54 -2.57
C LEU A 164 1.14 8.88 -3.87
N LEU A 165 1.56 9.39 -5.03
CA LEU A 165 1.27 8.77 -6.32
C LEU A 165 1.90 7.38 -6.44
N LEU A 166 3.14 7.21 -5.97
CA LEU A 166 3.78 5.89 -5.88
C LEU A 166 3.02 4.96 -4.94
N ALA A 167 2.56 5.43 -3.78
CA ALA A 167 1.78 4.63 -2.86
C ALA A 167 0.42 4.19 -3.47
N ILE A 168 -0.20 5.04 -4.29
CA ILE A 168 -1.42 4.71 -5.05
C ILE A 168 -1.13 3.69 -6.15
N HIS A 169 0.03 3.77 -6.79
CA HIS A 169 0.51 2.74 -7.71
C HIS A 169 0.64 1.39 -6.98
N GLU A 170 1.29 1.38 -5.82
CA GLU A 170 1.53 0.18 -5.02
C GLU A 170 0.24 -0.46 -4.47
N ILE A 171 -0.70 0.33 -3.94
CA ILE A 171 -2.00 -0.19 -3.46
C ILE A 171 -2.83 -0.76 -4.62
N THR A 172 -2.69 -0.23 -5.83
CA THR A 172 -3.38 -0.77 -7.02
C THR A 172 -2.94 -2.20 -7.33
N HIS A 173 -1.69 -2.57 -7.04
CA HIS A 173 -1.26 -3.96 -7.14
C HIS A 173 -1.98 -4.87 -6.13
N THR A 174 -2.37 -4.36 -4.95
CA THR A 174 -3.27 -5.11 -4.04
C THR A 174 -4.62 -5.30 -4.71
N THR A 175 -5.19 -4.24 -5.28
CA THR A 175 -6.51 -4.28 -5.94
C THR A 175 -6.54 -5.21 -7.14
N CYS A 176 -5.46 -5.31 -7.91
CA CYS A 176 -5.35 -6.27 -9.01
C CYS A 176 -5.08 -7.71 -8.52
N ASN A 177 -4.82 -7.90 -7.22
CA ASN A 177 -4.22 -9.10 -6.64
C ASN A 177 -2.98 -9.55 -7.43
N ASP A 178 -2.12 -8.61 -7.78
CA ASP A 178 -0.87 -8.92 -8.47
C ASP A 178 0.07 -9.61 -7.49
N ILE A 179 0.05 -10.93 -7.54
CA ILE A 179 0.96 -11.82 -6.81
C ILE A 179 2.21 -12.12 -7.64
N TYR A 180 2.14 -11.97 -8.96
CA TYR A 180 3.29 -12.20 -9.82
C TYR A 180 4.13 -10.94 -9.84
N TRP A 181 5.19 -10.95 -9.05
CA TRP A 181 6.24 -9.94 -9.04
C TRP A 181 7.28 -10.20 -10.13
N LYS A 182 7.03 -11.06 -11.14
CA LYS A 182 8.09 -11.52 -12.05
C LYS A 182 8.33 -10.60 -13.25
N GLU A 183 7.43 -9.67 -13.56
CA GLU A 183 7.53 -8.85 -14.77
C GLU A 183 7.09 -7.39 -14.63
N ASP A 184 6.84 -6.86 -13.41
CA ASP A 184 6.15 -5.56 -13.24
C ASP A 184 4.88 -5.52 -14.11
N ASN A 185 4.04 -6.53 -13.90
CA ASN A 185 2.95 -6.85 -14.80
C ASN A 185 1.79 -5.90 -14.56
N HIS A 186 1.92 -4.67 -15.06
CA HIS A 186 0.82 -3.73 -15.35
C HIS A 186 -0.10 -4.24 -16.48
N LYS A 187 -0.28 -5.55 -16.56
CA LYS A 187 -1.20 -6.21 -17.48
C LYS A 187 -2.62 -5.78 -17.12
N TYR A 188 -3.51 -5.85 -18.09
CA TYR A 188 -4.93 -5.61 -17.85
C TYR A 188 -5.42 -6.43 -16.63
N PRO A 189 -6.13 -5.83 -15.65
CA PRO A 189 -6.78 -4.51 -15.70
C PRO A 189 -6.01 -3.35 -15.04
N TYR A 190 -4.71 -3.49 -14.73
CA TYR A 190 -3.95 -2.54 -13.90
C TYR A 190 -4.12 -1.08 -14.33
N GLY A 191 -3.90 -0.74 -15.60
CA GLY A 191 -3.97 0.65 -16.06
C GLY A 191 -5.35 1.30 -15.86
N LYS A 192 -6.44 0.53 -16.02
CA LYS A 192 -7.81 0.97 -15.74
C LYS A 192 -7.96 1.25 -14.25
N TYR A 193 -7.58 0.29 -13.41
CA TYR A 193 -7.77 0.40 -11.96
C TYR A 193 -6.88 1.48 -11.34
N HIS A 194 -5.63 1.63 -11.79
CA HIS A 194 -4.74 2.69 -11.32
C HIS A 194 -5.32 4.07 -11.62
N THR A 195 -5.88 4.27 -12.82
CA THR A 195 -6.56 5.52 -13.19
C THR A 195 -7.77 5.78 -12.28
N GLN A 196 -8.58 4.75 -12.02
CA GLN A 196 -9.76 4.83 -11.17
C GLN A 196 -9.39 5.15 -9.70
N MET A 197 -8.38 4.47 -9.15
CA MET A 197 -7.84 4.75 -7.81
C MET A 197 -7.33 6.18 -7.67
N LYS A 198 -6.64 6.71 -8.70
CA LYS A 198 -6.22 8.11 -8.74
C LYS A 198 -7.40 9.08 -8.78
N ASN A 199 -8.46 8.77 -9.51
CA ASN A 199 -9.65 9.62 -9.55
C ASN A 199 -10.34 9.65 -8.18
N TRP A 200 -10.54 8.51 -7.54
CA TRP A 200 -11.10 8.48 -6.18
C TRP A 200 -10.21 9.18 -5.15
N ALA A 201 -8.89 9.11 -5.31
CA ALA A 201 -7.94 9.87 -4.49
C ALA A 201 -8.08 11.40 -4.68
N LYS A 202 -8.47 11.86 -5.87
CA LYS A 202 -8.83 13.27 -6.10
C LYS A 202 -10.19 13.59 -5.48
N ASP A 203 -11.17 12.73 -5.68
CA ASP A 203 -12.55 12.94 -5.18
C ASP A 203 -12.60 13.05 -3.65
N CYS A 204 -11.76 12.27 -2.94
CA CYS A 204 -11.63 12.37 -1.49
C CYS A 204 -10.61 13.43 -1.02
N GLY A 205 -9.99 14.15 -1.96
CA GLY A 205 -9.12 15.31 -1.70
C GLY A 205 -7.74 14.97 -1.10
N ILE A 206 -7.20 13.76 -1.33
CA ILE A 206 -5.81 13.44 -0.98
C ILE A 206 -4.83 13.86 -2.09
N ILE A 207 -5.28 13.85 -3.35
CA ILE A 207 -4.57 14.46 -4.47
C ILE A 207 -5.22 15.80 -4.80
N LYS A 208 -4.41 16.86 -4.91
CA LYS A 208 -4.85 18.18 -5.40
C LYS A 208 -4.58 18.31 -6.90
N ASN A 209 -5.45 19.03 -7.60
CA ASN A 209 -5.26 19.39 -9.01
C ASN A 209 -4.10 20.37 -9.20
#